data_AF-A0A1F5ADD7-F1
#
_entry.id   AF-A0A1F5ADD7-F1
#
_cell.length_a   1.000
_cell.length_b   1.000
_cell.length_c   1.000
_cell.angle_alpha   90.00
_cell.angle_beta   90.00
_cell.angle_gamma   90.00
#
_symmetry.space_group_name_H-M   'P 1'
#
loop_
_entity.id
_entity.type
_entity.pdbx_description
1 polymer ?
#
loop_
_entity_poly.entity_id
_entity_poly.type
_entity_poly.pdbx_seq_one_letter_code
_entity_poly.pdbx_strand_id
1 'polypeptide(L)'
;MADGPAAGRPGPAAPLDQTTISAGFVKIFGLGTLILGDSGIGKSESALELVARGHQFVADDVVQIRVTPKGDLAGTAPALSRNFMEIRGLGIINIRAIFGPRAIAREAKVDVVIRLKKWRRGYEVDRLGLKSGNDMTILGRKIPQLAIPVAPGRNIATLIEIACKVHILRQKGYSAPDEIVRRLDRVLT
;
A
#
# COMPACT_ATOMS: atom_id res chain seq x y z
N MET A 1 60.06 -6.77 9.68
CA MET A 1 59.05 -6.05 10.49
C MET A 1 58.51 -4.92 9.65
N ALA A 2 57.27 -5.02 9.19
CA ALA A 2 56.50 -3.92 8.62
C ALA A 2 55.02 -4.27 8.78
N ASP A 3 54.40 -3.75 9.85
CA ASP A 3 52.96 -3.77 10.05
C ASP A 3 52.32 -2.76 9.08
N GLY A 4 51.46 -3.25 8.19
CA GLY A 4 50.56 -2.41 7.40
C GLY A 4 49.33 -1.99 8.23
N PRO A 5 48.76 -0.79 8.01
CA PRO A 5 47.63 -0.33 8.80
C PRO A 5 46.39 -1.16 8.47
N ALA A 6 45.77 -1.72 9.52
CA ALA A 6 44.50 -2.42 9.42
C ALA A 6 43.41 -1.45 8.92
N ALA A 7 42.92 -1.67 7.70
CA ALA A 7 41.74 -0.99 7.18
C ALA A 7 40.54 -1.34 8.07
N GLY A 8 40.07 -0.36 8.84
CA GLY A 8 38.87 -0.48 9.67
C GLY A 8 37.67 -0.87 8.80
N ARG A 9 36.97 -1.94 9.20
CA ARG A 9 35.71 -2.33 8.59
C ARG A 9 34.74 -1.14 8.65
N PRO A 10 34.06 -0.77 7.55
CA PRO A 10 33.05 0.29 7.62
C PRO A 10 31.96 -0.13 8.61
N GLY A 11 31.69 0.73 9.58
CA GLY A 11 30.56 0.56 10.51
C GLY A 11 29.23 0.51 9.75
N PRO A 12 28.15 -0.01 10.37
CA PRO A 12 26.85 -0.08 9.73
C PRO A 12 26.43 1.31 9.26
N ALA A 13 26.10 1.44 7.98
CA ALA A 13 25.60 2.69 7.41
C ALA A 13 24.41 3.19 8.25
N ALA A 14 24.42 4.48 8.58
CA ALA A 14 23.31 5.10 9.31
C ALA A 14 21.98 4.78 8.60
N PRO A 15 20.91 4.44 9.33
CA PRO A 15 19.62 4.13 8.71
C PRO A 15 19.16 5.29 7.85
N LEU A 16 18.79 5.03 6.60
CA LEU A 16 18.13 6.04 5.76
C LEU A 16 16.85 6.50 6.46
N ASP A 17 16.69 7.80 6.62
CA ASP A 17 15.51 8.43 7.21
C ASP A 17 14.39 8.65 6.18
N GLN A 18 14.73 8.57 4.89
CA GLN A 18 13.82 8.71 3.76
C GLN A 18 14.10 7.72 2.63
N THR A 19 13.06 7.38 1.88
CA THR A 19 13.12 6.58 0.65
C THR A 19 12.03 7.01 -0.33
N THR A 20 12.13 6.56 -1.57
CA THR A 20 11.12 6.80 -2.60
C THR A 20 10.66 5.46 -3.15
N ILE A 21 9.35 5.28 -3.29
CA ILE A 21 8.74 4.04 -3.80
C ILE A 21 7.83 4.38 -4.99
N SER A 22 7.88 3.55 -6.03
CA SER A 22 6.90 3.64 -7.11
C SER A 22 5.57 3.00 -6.70
N ALA A 23 4.53 3.81 -6.47
CA ALA A 23 3.24 3.39 -5.96
C ALA A 23 2.14 4.43 -6.20
N GLY A 24 0.89 4.00 -6.21
CA GLY A 24 -0.23 4.90 -5.88
C GLY A 24 -0.36 5.01 -4.36
N PHE A 25 -0.69 6.20 -3.83
CA PHE A 25 -0.90 6.38 -2.40
C PHE A 25 -2.21 7.12 -2.13
N VAL A 26 -3.13 6.44 -1.45
CA VAL A 26 -4.49 6.90 -1.18
C VAL A 26 -4.83 6.68 0.29
N LYS A 27 -5.49 7.64 0.92
CA LYS A 27 -6.03 7.51 2.26
C LYS A 27 -7.48 7.03 2.19
N ILE A 28 -7.69 5.77 2.57
CA ILE A 28 -8.93 5.00 2.40
C ILE A 28 -9.49 4.71 3.80
N PHE A 29 -10.70 5.20 4.10
CA PHE A 29 -11.29 5.12 5.45
C PHE A 29 -10.36 5.60 6.58
N GLY A 30 -9.49 6.57 6.28
CA GLY A 30 -8.50 7.08 7.23
C GLY A 30 -7.14 6.38 7.21
N LEU A 31 -7.02 5.20 6.58
CA LEU A 31 -5.76 4.45 6.45
C LEU A 31 -4.98 4.88 5.21
N GLY A 32 -3.70 5.24 5.37
CA GLY A 32 -2.83 5.45 4.22
C GLY A 32 -2.43 4.10 3.60
N THR A 33 -2.84 3.94 2.35
CA THR A 33 -2.76 2.67 1.61
C THR A 33 -1.85 2.83 0.41
N LEU A 34 -0.69 2.16 0.44
CA LEU A 34 0.21 2.07 -0.71
C LEU A 34 -0.32 1.00 -1.68
N ILE A 35 -0.54 1.38 -2.94
CA ILE A 35 -0.97 0.48 -4.01
C ILE A 35 0.25 0.19 -4.89
N LEU A 36 0.77 -1.02 -4.78
CA LEU A 36 1.93 -1.51 -5.53
C LEU A 36 1.50 -2.48 -6.63
N GLY A 37 2.33 -2.61 -7.66
CA GLY A 37 2.14 -3.55 -8.74
C GLY A 37 2.87 -3.11 -10.00
N ASP A 38 2.97 -4.02 -10.96
CA ASP A 38 3.69 -3.78 -12.21
C ASP A 38 3.12 -2.58 -12.98
N SER A 39 3.92 -2.01 -13.89
CA SER A 39 3.44 -0.95 -14.79
C SER A 39 2.26 -1.45 -15.63
N GLY A 40 1.24 -0.59 -15.81
CA GLY A 40 0.03 -0.91 -16.56
C GLY A 40 -0.92 -1.92 -15.92
N ILE A 41 -0.75 -2.27 -14.63
CA ILE A 41 -1.67 -3.20 -13.93
C ILE A 41 -2.98 -2.55 -13.48
N GLY A 42 -3.11 -1.22 -13.56
CA GLY A 42 -4.29 -0.48 -13.12
C GLY A 42 -4.15 0.28 -11.80
N LYS A 43 -2.93 0.68 -11.39
CA LYS A 43 -2.70 1.39 -10.12
C LYS A 43 -3.40 2.75 -10.10
N SER A 44 -3.10 3.59 -11.09
CA SER A 44 -3.62 4.96 -11.21
C SER A 44 -5.13 4.96 -11.45
N GLU A 45 -5.64 4.04 -12.28
CA GLU A 45 -7.07 3.88 -12.54
C GLU A 45 -7.84 3.46 -11.28
N SER A 46 -7.29 2.51 -10.49
CA SER A 46 -7.89 2.13 -9.21
C SER A 46 -7.85 3.27 -8.20
N ALA A 47 -6.73 4.02 -8.15
CA ALA A 47 -6.59 5.18 -7.27
C ALA A 47 -7.59 6.29 -7.63
N LEU A 48 -7.78 6.58 -8.93
CA LEU A 48 -8.77 7.52 -9.42
C LEU A 48 -10.19 7.12 -9.01
N GLU A 49 -10.55 5.84 -9.21
CA GLU A 49 -11.88 5.33 -8.82
C GLU A 49 -12.10 5.44 -7.30
N LEU A 50 -11.08 5.14 -6.49
CA LEU A 50 -11.14 5.32 -5.03
C LEU A 50 -11.37 6.79 -4.65
N VAL A 51 -10.70 7.73 -5.31
CA VAL A 51 -10.88 9.16 -5.08
C VAL A 51 -12.30 9.60 -5.48
N ALA A 52 -12.82 9.11 -6.60
CA ALA A 52 -14.19 9.36 -7.04
C ALA A 52 -15.23 8.82 -6.03
N ARG A 53 -14.88 7.80 -5.24
CA ARG A 53 -15.69 7.25 -4.13
C ARG A 53 -15.54 8.01 -2.81
N GLY A 54 -14.80 9.12 -2.79
CA GLY A 54 -14.65 10.01 -1.64
C GLY A 54 -13.39 9.77 -0.79
N HIS A 55 -12.48 8.91 -1.22
CA HIS A 55 -11.18 8.74 -0.57
C HIS A 55 -10.21 9.87 -0.94
N GLN A 56 -9.13 10.02 -0.17
CA GLN A 56 -8.21 11.14 -0.37
C GLN A 56 -6.95 10.70 -1.12
N PHE A 57 -6.67 11.35 -2.23
CA PHE A 57 -5.44 11.19 -3.00
C PHE A 57 -4.24 11.81 -2.25
N VAL A 58 -3.12 11.08 -2.21
CA VAL A 58 -1.86 11.59 -1.67
C VAL A 58 -0.83 11.76 -2.78
N ALA A 59 -0.58 10.71 -3.55
CA ALA A 59 0.43 10.67 -4.59
C ALA A 59 0.10 9.61 -5.65
N ASP A 60 0.59 9.82 -6.88
CA ASP A 60 0.61 8.82 -7.94
C ASP A 60 2.02 8.67 -8.49
N ASP A 61 2.34 7.45 -8.93
CA ASP A 61 3.64 6.96 -9.37
C ASP A 61 4.78 7.09 -8.36
N VAL A 62 5.09 8.27 -7.84
CA VAL A 62 6.23 8.52 -6.95
C VAL A 62 5.77 8.91 -5.55
N VAL A 63 6.09 8.09 -4.56
CA VAL A 63 5.81 8.35 -3.14
C VAL A 63 7.10 8.54 -2.36
N GLN A 64 7.28 9.70 -1.76
CA GLN A 64 8.37 9.98 -0.83
C GLN A 64 7.94 9.57 0.57
N ILE A 65 8.69 8.64 1.18
CA ILE A 65 8.40 8.10 2.51
C ILE A 65 9.53 8.48 3.45
N ARG A 66 9.18 8.97 4.63
CA ARG A 66 10.14 9.27 5.71
C ARG A 66 9.71 8.69 7.05
N VAL A 67 10.67 8.54 7.95
CA VAL A 67 10.40 8.24 9.36
C VAL A 67 10.02 9.52 10.10
N THR A 68 8.86 9.54 10.74
CA THR A 68 8.42 10.66 11.58
C THR A 68 9.15 10.65 12.94
N PRO A 69 9.14 11.76 13.71
CA PRO A 69 9.73 11.78 15.06
C PRO A 69 9.13 10.74 16.03
N LYS A 70 7.87 10.33 15.80
CA LYS A 70 7.20 9.27 16.57
C LYS A 70 7.60 7.85 16.14
N GLY A 71 8.38 7.73 15.06
CA GLY A 71 8.72 6.46 14.45
C GLY A 71 7.67 5.90 13.49
N ASP A 72 6.58 6.59 13.19
CA ASP A 72 5.70 6.14 12.11
C ASP A 72 6.31 6.46 10.74
N LEU A 73 5.92 5.71 9.70
CA LEU A 73 6.22 6.10 8.31
C LEU A 73 5.17 7.08 7.80
N ALA A 74 5.61 8.18 7.21
CA ALA A 74 4.74 9.15 6.53
C ALA A 74 5.10 9.26 5.05
N GLY A 75 4.10 9.15 4.19
CA GLY A 75 4.23 9.28 2.73
C GLY A 75 3.66 10.60 2.21
N THR A 76 4.29 11.17 1.18
CA THR A 76 3.82 12.36 0.46
C THR A 76 4.17 12.27 -1.03
N ALA A 77 3.56 13.13 -1.84
CA ALA A 77 3.97 13.37 -3.22
C ALA A 77 5.13 14.37 -3.29
N PRO A 78 6.08 14.20 -4.23
CA PRO A 78 6.99 15.26 -4.65
C PRO A 78 6.23 16.55 -4.98
N ALA A 79 6.87 17.71 -4.78
CA ALA A 79 6.23 19.01 -5.01
C ALA A 79 5.70 19.17 -6.45
N LEU A 80 6.45 18.65 -7.44
CA LEU A 80 6.12 18.77 -8.87
C LEU A 80 4.89 17.94 -9.27
N SER A 81 4.76 16.70 -8.78
CA SER A 81 3.65 15.80 -9.12
C SER A 81 2.45 15.92 -8.17
N ARG A 82 2.52 16.82 -7.19
CA ARG A 82 1.46 16.99 -6.20
C ARG A 82 0.12 17.34 -6.86
N ASN A 83 -0.93 16.61 -6.48
CA ASN A 83 -2.29 16.70 -7.03
C ASN A 83 -2.45 16.20 -8.47
N PHE A 84 -1.37 15.82 -9.15
CA PHE A 84 -1.43 15.33 -10.53
C PHE A 84 -1.38 13.81 -10.58
N MET A 85 -2.03 13.25 -11.59
CA MET A 85 -2.07 11.82 -11.88
C MET A 85 -2.01 11.63 -13.39
N GLU A 86 -1.27 10.64 -13.86
CA GLU A 86 -1.28 10.25 -15.27
C GLU A 86 -2.30 9.13 -15.46
N ILE A 87 -3.22 9.30 -16.41
CA ILE A 87 -4.18 8.28 -16.80
C ILE A 87 -4.06 8.05 -18.30
N ARG A 88 -3.79 6.82 -18.68
CA ARG A 88 -3.70 6.43 -20.09
C ARG A 88 -5.03 6.71 -20.79
N GLY A 89 -4.95 7.39 -21.94
CA GLY A 89 -6.12 7.82 -22.71
C GLY A 89 -6.70 9.18 -22.29
N LEU A 90 -6.36 9.69 -21.11
CA LEU A 90 -6.75 11.04 -20.65
C LEU A 90 -5.56 12.01 -20.53
N GLY A 91 -4.35 11.49 -20.35
CA GLY A 91 -3.15 12.27 -20.08
C GLY A 91 -3.02 12.63 -18.60
N ILE A 92 -2.32 13.73 -18.32
CA ILE A 92 -2.11 14.23 -16.94
C ILE A 92 -3.35 15.00 -16.50
N ILE A 93 -3.95 14.60 -15.39
CA ILE A 93 -5.12 15.23 -14.78
C ILE A 93 -4.79 15.85 -13.43
N ASN A 94 -5.52 16.90 -13.04
CA ASN A 94 -5.40 17.53 -11.72
C ASN A 94 -6.54 17.07 -10.81
N ILE A 95 -6.23 16.16 -9.87
CA ILE A 95 -7.19 15.57 -8.95
C ILE A 95 -7.84 16.63 -8.05
N ARG A 96 -7.07 17.64 -7.61
CA ARG A 96 -7.59 18.72 -6.75
C ARG A 96 -8.59 19.59 -7.50
N ALA A 97 -8.34 19.87 -8.77
CA ALA A 97 -9.24 20.69 -9.59
C ALA A 97 -10.55 19.95 -9.89
N ILE A 98 -10.50 18.63 -10.10
CA ILE A 98 -11.66 17.81 -10.44
C ILE A 98 -12.53 17.52 -9.22
N PHE A 99 -11.93 17.05 -8.12
CA PHE A 99 -12.66 16.55 -6.94
C PHE A 99 -12.64 17.51 -5.74
N GLY A 100 -12.00 18.66 -5.90
CA GLY A 100 -11.88 19.68 -4.86
C GLY A 100 -10.82 19.37 -3.79
N PRO A 101 -10.58 20.32 -2.86
CA PRO A 101 -9.52 20.20 -1.86
C PRO A 101 -9.72 19.08 -0.84
N ARG A 102 -10.96 18.63 -0.60
CA ARG A 102 -11.26 17.54 0.35
C ARG A 102 -10.77 16.17 -0.13
N ALA A 103 -10.66 16.00 -1.45
CA ALA A 103 -10.14 14.80 -2.08
C ALA A 103 -8.61 14.67 -2.01
N ILE A 104 -7.90 15.63 -1.41
CA ILE A 104 -6.45 15.63 -1.29
C ILE A 104 -6.04 15.47 0.17
N ALA A 105 -5.06 14.61 0.42
CA ALA A 105 -4.28 14.59 1.65
C ALA A 105 -2.81 14.92 1.30
N ARG A 106 -2.25 15.97 1.91
CA ARG A 106 -0.85 16.36 1.67
C ARG A 106 0.16 15.30 2.14
N GLU A 107 -0.24 14.54 3.14
CA GLU A 107 0.54 13.48 3.77
C GLU A 107 -0.42 12.46 4.39
N ALA A 108 0.01 11.20 4.43
CA ALA A 108 -0.64 10.16 5.21
C ALA A 108 0.39 9.22 5.83
N LYS A 109 0.04 8.63 6.99
CA LYS A 109 0.79 7.51 7.57
C LYS A 109 0.71 6.31 6.62
N VAL A 110 1.79 5.53 6.49
CA VAL A 110 1.75 4.27 5.73
C VAL A 110 1.26 3.16 6.66
N ASP A 111 0.00 2.76 6.51
CA ASP A 111 -0.65 1.78 7.39
C ASP A 111 -0.68 0.38 6.77
N VAL A 112 -0.91 0.31 5.45
CA VAL A 112 -1.09 -0.97 4.74
C VAL A 112 -0.58 -0.88 3.31
N VAL A 113 -0.04 -1.99 2.80
CA VAL A 113 0.36 -2.16 1.41
C VAL A 113 -0.61 -3.10 0.70
N ILE A 114 -1.18 -2.66 -0.41
CA ILE A 114 -1.94 -3.51 -1.32
C ILE A 114 -1.10 -3.78 -2.56
N ARG A 115 -0.73 -5.03 -2.78
CA ARG A 115 0.03 -5.47 -3.95
C ARG A 115 -0.90 -6.07 -4.99
N LEU A 116 -1.11 -5.35 -6.08
CA LEU A 116 -1.76 -5.85 -7.28
C LEU A 116 -0.81 -6.82 -7.98
N LYS A 117 -1.33 -8.00 -8.34
CA LYS A 117 -0.60 -9.03 -9.07
C LYS A 117 -1.41 -9.51 -10.25
N LYS A 118 -0.81 -9.63 -11.43
CA LYS A 118 -1.49 -10.24 -12.59
C LYS A 118 -1.89 -11.66 -12.23
N TRP A 119 -3.14 -12.02 -12.48
CA TRP A 119 -3.59 -13.39 -12.32
C TRP A 119 -2.84 -14.31 -13.28
N ARG A 120 -2.34 -15.44 -12.77
CA ARG A 120 -1.70 -16.50 -13.56
C ARG A 120 -2.24 -17.85 -13.11
N ARG A 121 -2.40 -18.79 -14.05
CA ARG A 121 -2.65 -20.21 -13.72
C ARG A 121 -1.51 -20.72 -12.83
N GLY A 122 -1.86 -21.41 -11.75
CA GLY A 122 -0.89 -21.90 -10.75
C GLY A 122 -0.59 -20.92 -9.61
N TYR A 123 -1.14 -19.71 -9.61
CA TYR A 123 -1.03 -18.82 -8.45
C TYR A 123 -1.96 -19.30 -7.33
N GLU A 124 -1.40 -19.87 -6.27
CA GLU A 124 -2.14 -20.08 -5.02
C GLU A 124 -2.41 -18.74 -4.36
N VAL A 125 -3.61 -18.22 -4.59
CA VAL A 125 -4.17 -17.16 -3.76
C VAL A 125 -4.70 -17.83 -2.50
N ASP A 126 -4.38 -17.27 -1.33
CA ASP A 126 -4.99 -17.72 -0.09
C ASP A 126 -6.51 -17.49 -0.16
N ARG A 127 -7.25 -18.58 -0.39
CA ARG A 127 -8.70 -18.57 -0.56
C ARG A 127 -9.43 -18.40 0.77
N LEU A 128 -8.77 -18.77 1.86
CA LEU A 128 -9.34 -18.76 3.20
C LEU A 128 -8.93 -17.51 3.98
N GLY A 129 -7.90 -16.78 3.54
CA GLY A 129 -7.40 -15.60 4.26
C GLY A 129 -6.71 -15.94 5.59
N LEU A 130 -6.30 -17.20 5.77
CA LEU A 130 -5.65 -17.74 6.96
C LEU A 130 -4.15 -17.42 7.02
N LYS A 131 -3.52 -17.15 5.88
CA LYS A 131 -2.12 -16.73 5.83
C LYS A 131 -2.05 -15.23 6.13
N SER A 132 -1.32 -14.89 7.18
CA SER A 132 -0.86 -13.50 7.36
C SER A 132 -0.02 -13.15 6.13
N GLY A 133 -0.42 -12.12 5.39
CA GLY A 133 0.32 -11.70 4.20
C GLY A 133 1.76 -11.35 4.55
N ASN A 134 2.69 -11.56 3.62
CA ASN A 134 4.10 -11.21 3.85
C ASN A 134 4.21 -9.70 4.03
N ASP A 135 4.49 -9.24 5.25
CA ASP A 135 4.77 -7.83 5.55
C ASP A 135 5.83 -7.28 4.58
N MET A 136 5.66 -6.02 4.19
CA MET A 136 6.66 -5.28 3.44
C MET A 136 7.51 -4.45 4.40
N THR A 137 8.83 -4.61 4.35
CA THR A 137 9.75 -3.77 5.12
C THR A 137 10.04 -2.47 4.38
N ILE A 138 9.80 -1.32 5.02
CA ILE A 138 10.13 0.01 4.50
C ILE A 138 10.89 0.76 5.59
N LEU A 139 12.11 1.24 5.30
CA LEU A 139 12.99 1.92 6.27
C LEU A 139 13.11 1.15 7.61
N GLY A 140 13.26 -0.17 7.54
CA GLY A 140 13.36 -1.06 8.71
C GLY A 140 12.05 -1.38 9.44
N ARG A 141 10.90 -0.88 8.97
CA ARG A 141 9.59 -1.09 9.61
C ARG A 141 8.72 -2.04 8.79
N LYS A 142 8.11 -3.02 9.45
CA LYS A 142 7.20 -3.97 8.82
C LYS A 142 5.81 -3.35 8.65
N ILE A 143 5.33 -3.32 7.41
CA ILE A 143 4.00 -2.84 7.06
C ILE A 143 3.17 -4.03 6.56
N PRO A 144 1.98 -4.27 7.13
CA PRO A 144 1.06 -5.31 6.66
C PRO A 144 0.79 -5.20 5.17
N GLN A 145 0.88 -6.33 4.45
CA GLN A 145 0.68 -6.37 3.01
C GLN A 145 -0.42 -7.38 2.64
N LEU A 146 -1.33 -6.97 1.75
CA LEU A 146 -2.30 -7.87 1.13
C LEU A 146 -2.05 -7.93 -0.38
N ALA A 147 -2.22 -9.10 -0.98
CA ALA A 147 -2.11 -9.27 -2.42
C ALA A 147 -3.49 -9.41 -3.07
N ILE A 148 -3.76 -8.61 -4.10
CA ILE A 148 -5.01 -8.67 -4.86
C ILE A 148 -4.70 -9.14 -6.30
N PRO A 149 -5.29 -10.26 -6.74
CA PRO A 149 -5.14 -10.72 -8.12
C PRO A 149 -5.96 -9.84 -9.07
N VAL A 150 -5.32 -9.31 -10.10
CA VAL A 150 -5.94 -8.53 -11.17
C VAL A 150 -6.25 -9.45 -12.35
N ALA A 151 -7.52 -9.46 -12.76
CA ALA A 151 -8.04 -10.19 -13.90
C ALA A 151 -9.18 -9.37 -14.55
N PRO A 152 -9.46 -9.56 -15.85
CA PRO A 152 -10.59 -8.92 -16.51
C PRO A 152 -11.92 -9.12 -15.75
N GLY A 153 -12.75 -8.07 -15.71
CA GLY A 153 -14.05 -8.09 -15.03
C GLY A 153 -14.01 -7.89 -13.51
N ARG A 154 -12.82 -7.81 -12.89
CA ARG A 154 -12.71 -7.49 -11.46
C ARG A 154 -12.66 -5.98 -11.23
N ASN A 155 -13.52 -5.48 -10.35
CA ASN A 155 -13.41 -4.10 -9.86
C ASN A 155 -12.32 -4.04 -8.77
N ILE A 156 -11.14 -3.55 -9.13
CA ILE A 156 -9.96 -3.56 -8.24
C ILE A 156 -10.10 -2.54 -7.11
N ALA A 157 -10.65 -1.36 -7.37
CA ALA A 157 -10.91 -0.34 -6.34
C ALA A 157 -11.77 -0.90 -5.20
N THR A 158 -12.84 -1.62 -5.53
CA THR A 158 -13.72 -2.28 -4.55
C THR A 158 -12.95 -3.30 -3.71
N LEU A 159 -12.11 -4.12 -4.34
CA LEU A 159 -11.30 -5.10 -3.61
C LEU A 159 -10.29 -4.44 -2.68
N ILE A 160 -9.70 -3.31 -3.09
CA ILE A 160 -8.82 -2.49 -2.24
C ILE A 160 -9.59 -1.97 -1.02
N GLU A 161 -10.79 -1.39 -1.20
CA GLU A 161 -11.61 -0.90 -0.08
C GLU A 161 -11.95 -2.02 0.92
N ILE A 162 -12.37 -3.18 0.40
CA ILE A 162 -12.67 -4.34 1.26
C ILE A 162 -11.41 -4.83 1.97
N ALA A 163 -10.25 -4.84 1.31
CA ALA A 163 -8.98 -5.20 1.95
C ALA A 163 -8.64 -4.23 3.11
N CYS A 164 -8.85 -2.93 2.93
CA CYS A 164 -8.70 -1.94 4.00
C CYS A 164 -9.68 -2.20 5.15
N LYS A 165 -10.95 -2.51 4.88
CA LYS A 165 -11.95 -2.86 5.92
C LYS A 165 -11.57 -4.14 6.67
N VAL A 166 -11.10 -5.17 5.97
CA VAL A 166 -10.60 -6.41 6.58
C VAL A 166 -9.40 -6.10 7.48
N HIS A 167 -8.49 -5.23 7.05
CA HIS A 167 -7.37 -4.79 7.88
C HIS A 167 -7.83 -4.08 9.17
N ILE A 168 -8.81 -3.16 9.07
CA ILE A 168 -9.41 -2.49 10.23
C ILE A 168 -10.04 -3.50 11.19
N LEU A 169 -10.77 -4.49 10.66
CA LEU A 169 -11.38 -5.53 11.48
C LEU A 169 -10.34 -6.38 12.21
N ARG A 170 -9.25 -6.77 11.52
CA ARG A 170 -8.14 -7.51 12.12
C ARG A 170 -7.47 -6.71 13.25
N GLN A 171 -7.27 -5.41 13.07
CA GLN A 171 -6.77 -4.53 14.14
C GLN A 171 -7.71 -4.47 15.35
N LYS A 172 -9.02 -4.65 15.14
CA LYS A 172 -10.04 -4.76 16.20
C LYS A 172 -10.18 -6.18 16.78
N GLY A 173 -9.31 -7.12 16.38
CA GLY A 173 -9.34 -8.50 16.86
C GLY A 173 -10.36 -9.41 16.16
N TYR A 174 -10.98 -8.95 15.06
CA TYR A 174 -11.93 -9.77 14.28
C TYR A 174 -11.28 -10.41 13.05
N SER A 175 -11.56 -11.69 12.86
CA SER A 175 -11.08 -12.51 11.74
C SER A 175 -12.20 -13.44 11.28
N ALA A 176 -12.75 -13.17 10.09
CA ALA A 176 -13.78 -14.01 9.49
C ALA A 176 -13.32 -15.46 9.24
N PRO A 177 -12.05 -15.72 8.84
CA PRO A 177 -11.53 -17.09 8.73
C PRO A 177 -11.57 -17.84 10.07
N ASP A 178 -11.14 -17.20 11.16
CA ASP A 178 -11.15 -17.84 12.48
C ASP A 178 -12.58 -18.06 12.98
N GLU A 179 -13.50 -17.16 12.63
CA GLU A 179 -14.92 -17.32 12.94
C GLU A 179 -15.53 -18.52 12.22
N ILE A 180 -15.30 -18.68 10.91
CA ILE A 180 -15.87 -19.81 10.18
C ILE A 180 -15.29 -21.15 10.65
N VAL A 181 -13.99 -21.20 10.96
CA VAL A 181 -13.34 -22.38 11.58
C VAL A 181 -14.03 -22.74 12.89
N ARG A 182 -14.18 -21.77 13.82
CA ARG A 182 -14.88 -21.98 15.10
C ARG A 182 -16.35 -22.39 14.96
N ARG A 183 -17.01 -22.05 13.85
CA ARG A 183 -18.40 -22.47 13.56
C ARG A 183 -18.42 -23.91 13.01
N LEU A 184 -17.48 -24.27 12.15
CA LEU A 184 -17.35 -25.63 11.61
C LEU A 184 -17.01 -26.64 12.70
N ASP A 185 -16.07 -26.33 13.59
CA ASP A 185 -15.68 -27.22 14.70
C ASP A 185 -16.86 -27.55 15.63
N ARG A 186 -17.78 -26.60 15.83
CA ARG A 186 -19.01 -26.77 16.63
C ARG A 186 -20.08 -27.65 15.97
N VAL A 187 -20.04 -27.82 14.65
CA VAL A 187 -20.99 -28.67 13.92
C VAL A 187 -20.45 -30.10 13.79
N LEU A 188 -19.12 -30.26 13.84
CA LEU A 188 -18.43 -31.53 13.69
C LEU A 188 -18.16 -32.27 15.01
N THR A 189 -18.45 -31.63 16.15
CA THR A 189 -18.37 -32.19 17.52
C THR A 189 -19.77 -32.34 18.08
#